data_AF-A0A4S9T0X5-F1
#
_entry.id   AF-A0A4S9T0X5-F1
#
_cell.length_a   1.000
_cell.length_b   1.000
_cell.length_c   1.000
_cell.angle_alpha   90.00
_cell.angle_beta   90.00
_cell.angle_gamma   90.00
#
_symmetry.space_group_name_H-M   'P 1'
#
loop_
_entity.id
_entity.type
_entity.pdbx_description
1 polymer ?
#
loop_
_entity_poly.entity_id
_entity_poly.type
_entity_poly.pdbx_seq_one_letter_code
_entity_poly.pdbx_strand_id
1 'polypeptide(L)'
;MWDDRSNADFEIRCGNKKFKIHKRIIRAHSDVLAKACDNRSFEASILDLKAHPYNGNLNNLGDGDDPEIVEEMVHFFYHLELSPKARGMYRCATDEELSGHSLILLARIYVLAEKYFIEALKAKVLHHFSYMMRCPIHPELVEACHIIYKKTVEPAGEHGLRTTVAKALARDWSTSKKSGEHDKLLQEIPELAFRVLKELPDSPCRHGYCFGEGHVAVLRTAAPGPSW
;
A
#
# COMPACT_ATOMS: atom_id res chain seq x y z
N MET A 1 -17.70 -17.13 17.64
CA MET A 1 -18.63 -16.15 17.03
C MET A 1 -18.55 -16.17 15.50
N TRP A 2 -17.37 -16.33 14.91
CA TRP A 2 -17.21 -16.56 13.47
C TRP A 2 -17.98 -17.81 12.95
N ASP A 3 -17.98 -18.89 13.73
CA ASP A 3 -18.68 -20.13 13.37
C ASP A 3 -20.20 -20.07 13.55
N ASP A 4 -20.71 -19.04 14.23
CA ASP A 4 -22.14 -18.84 14.51
C ASP A 4 -22.77 -17.80 13.56
N ARG A 5 -22.32 -17.76 12.31
CA ARG A 5 -22.89 -16.85 11.28
C ARG A 5 -24.34 -17.18 10.91
N SER A 6 -24.85 -18.34 11.31
CA SER A 6 -26.26 -18.70 11.20
C SER A 6 -27.18 -17.73 11.95
N ASN A 7 -26.72 -17.20 13.08
CA ASN A 7 -27.46 -16.27 13.94
C ASN A 7 -27.10 -14.80 13.72
N ALA A 8 -26.38 -14.50 12.64
CA ALA A 8 -26.04 -13.14 12.27
C ALA A 8 -27.30 -12.32 11.92
N ASP A 9 -27.31 -11.07 12.39
CA ASP A 9 -28.41 -10.11 12.24
C ASP A 9 -28.15 -9.06 11.13
N PHE A 10 -27.08 -9.24 10.35
CA PHE A 10 -26.72 -8.39 9.22
C PHE A 10 -26.08 -9.19 8.08
N GLU A 11 -26.20 -8.69 6.85
CA GLU A 11 -25.56 -9.26 5.67
C GLU A 11 -24.87 -8.17 4.84
N ILE A 12 -23.58 -8.34 4.55
CA ILE A 12 -22.86 -7.51 3.58
C ILE A 12 -22.85 -8.25 2.25
N ARG A 13 -23.26 -7.61 1.16
CA ARG A 13 -23.23 -8.17 -0.19
C ARG A 13 -22.25 -7.38 -1.03
N CYS A 14 -21.41 -8.09 -1.77
CA CYS A 14 -20.49 -7.46 -2.72
C CYS A 14 -20.41 -8.36 -3.95
N GLY A 15 -21.03 -7.92 -5.04
CA GLY A 15 -21.10 -8.69 -6.28
C GLY A 15 -21.85 -10.01 -6.05
N ASN A 16 -21.18 -11.13 -6.30
CA ASN A 16 -21.75 -12.47 -6.10
C ASN A 16 -21.55 -13.03 -4.67
N LYS A 17 -20.78 -12.35 -3.80
CA LYS A 17 -20.53 -12.81 -2.43
C LYS A 17 -21.49 -12.20 -1.43
N LYS A 18 -21.91 -13.01 -0.46
CA LYS A 18 -22.79 -12.62 0.65
C LYS A 18 -22.14 -13.02 1.97
N PHE A 19 -22.03 -12.07 2.89
CA PHE A 19 -21.34 -12.22 4.15
C PHE A 19 -22.28 -11.95 5.31
N LYS A 20 -22.73 -13.02 5.97
CA LYS A 20 -23.49 -12.92 7.21
C LYS A 20 -22.56 -12.47 8.35
N ILE A 21 -22.93 -11.40 9.03
CA ILE A 21 -22.13 -10.79 10.08
C ILE A 21 -22.99 -10.17 11.17
N HIS A 22 -22.47 -10.12 12.40
CA HIS A 22 -23.20 -9.55 13.53
C HIS A 22 -23.00 -8.03 13.58
N LYS A 23 -24.10 -7.27 13.71
CA LYS A 23 -24.07 -5.79 13.82
C LYS A 23 -23.12 -5.33 14.92
N ARG A 24 -23.11 -6.02 16.06
CA ARG A 24 -22.22 -5.69 17.20
C ARG A 24 -20.74 -5.70 16.84
N ILE A 25 -20.34 -6.59 15.93
CA ILE A 25 -18.95 -6.70 15.48
C ILE A 25 -18.65 -5.54 14.52
N ILE A 26 -19.53 -5.27 13.56
CA ILE A 26 -19.38 -4.13 12.64
C ILE A 26 -19.20 -2.83 13.42
N ARG A 27 -20.09 -2.58 14.39
CA ARG A 27 -20.06 -1.38 15.24
C ARG A 27 -18.79 -1.23 16.05
N ALA A 28 -18.10 -2.32 16.39
CA ALA A 28 -16.83 -2.26 17.10
C ALA A 28 -15.66 -1.80 16.20
N HIS A 29 -15.82 -1.86 14.87
CA HIS A 29 -14.73 -1.65 13.92
C HIS A 29 -14.90 -0.47 12.96
N SER A 30 -16.12 -0.01 12.73
CA SER A 30 -16.37 1.13 11.83
C SER A 30 -17.67 1.85 12.18
N ASP A 31 -17.55 3.12 12.54
CA ASP A 31 -18.70 4.00 12.73
C ASP A 31 -19.44 4.27 11.42
N VAL A 32 -18.73 4.27 10.29
CA VAL A 32 -19.34 4.45 8.96
C VAL A 32 -20.24 3.28 8.61
N LEU A 33 -19.77 2.05 8.84
CA LEU A 33 -20.58 0.86 8.63
C LEU A 33 -21.67 0.70 9.71
N ALA A 34 -21.41 1.15 10.94
CA ALA A 34 -22.41 1.18 12.01
C ALA A 34 -23.66 1.97 11.62
N LYS A 35 -23.48 3.12 10.94
CA LYS A 35 -24.61 3.92 10.42
C LYS A 35 -25.47 3.14 9.43
N ALA A 36 -24.88 2.26 8.63
CA ALA A 36 -25.63 1.36 7.75
C ALA A 36 -26.42 0.30 8.55
N CYS A 37 -25.89 -0.16 9.69
CA CYS A 37 -26.60 -1.09 10.58
C CYS A 37 -27.83 -0.45 11.27
N ASP A 38 -27.80 0.86 11.50
CA ASP A 38 -28.83 1.62 12.21
C ASP A 38 -29.91 2.19 11.28
N ASN A 39 -29.64 2.23 9.97
CA ASN A 39 -30.55 2.79 9.01
C ASN A 39 -31.78 1.87 8.80
N ARG A 40 -32.93 2.27 9.37
CA ARG A 40 -34.20 1.53 9.29
C ARG A 40 -34.81 1.52 7.88
N SER A 41 -34.27 2.30 6.94
CA SER A 41 -34.74 2.37 5.56
C SER A 41 -34.30 1.18 4.71
N PHE A 42 -33.34 0.37 5.16
CA PHE A 42 -33.05 -0.92 4.54
C PHE A 42 -34.07 -1.93 5.07
N GLU A 43 -35.07 -2.26 4.24
CA GLU A 43 -36.17 -3.20 4.59
C GLU A 43 -35.66 -4.58 5.03
N ALA A 44 -34.42 -4.91 4.68
CA ALA A 44 -33.68 -6.03 5.22
C ALA A 44 -32.34 -5.52 5.74
N SER A 45 -31.86 -6.06 6.86
CA SER A 45 -30.57 -5.73 7.49
C SER A 45 -29.38 -6.12 6.59
N ILE A 46 -29.24 -5.43 5.47
CA ILE A 46 -28.39 -5.75 4.33
C ILE A 46 -27.67 -4.48 3.88
N LEU A 47 -26.37 -4.59 3.67
CA LEU A 47 -25.55 -3.58 3.02
C LEU A 47 -25.08 -4.10 1.65
N ASP A 48 -25.65 -3.56 0.59
CA ASP A 48 -25.25 -3.84 -0.80
C ASP A 48 -24.11 -2.91 -1.23
N LEU A 49 -22.91 -3.48 -1.40
CA LEU A 49 -21.73 -2.79 -1.89
C LEU A 49 -21.66 -2.88 -3.41
N LYS A 50 -21.29 -1.76 -4.06
CA LYS A 50 -21.12 -1.70 -5.51
C LYS A 50 -19.82 -2.40 -5.89
N ALA A 51 -19.94 -3.63 -6.39
CA ALA A 51 -18.77 -4.40 -6.81
C ALA A 51 -18.14 -3.82 -8.08
N HIS A 52 -16.84 -3.57 -8.03
CA HIS A 52 -16.04 -3.23 -9.19
C HIS A 52 -14.59 -3.68 -8.94
N PRO A 53 -14.35 -5.00 -9.01
CA PRO A 53 -13.08 -5.60 -8.61
C PRO A 53 -11.93 -5.12 -9.49
N TYR A 54 -10.73 -5.25 -8.95
CA TYR A 54 -9.51 -5.05 -9.72
C TYR A 54 -9.32 -6.20 -10.70
N ASN A 55 -8.90 -5.89 -11.91
CA ASN A 55 -8.73 -6.87 -12.98
C ASN A 55 -7.27 -7.04 -13.42
N GLY A 56 -6.30 -6.62 -12.61
CA GLY A 56 -4.88 -6.68 -12.97
C GLY A 56 -4.43 -5.56 -13.93
N ASN A 57 -5.25 -4.53 -14.14
CA ASN A 57 -4.93 -3.42 -15.05
C ASN A 57 -4.84 -2.08 -14.32
N LEU A 58 -3.71 -1.38 -14.51
CA LEU A 58 -3.43 -0.07 -13.91
C LEU A 58 -4.42 1.05 -14.30
N ASN A 59 -5.15 0.88 -15.40
CA ASN A 59 -6.20 1.78 -15.86
C ASN A 59 -7.54 1.54 -15.16
N ASN A 60 -7.71 0.35 -14.56
CA ASN A 60 -8.87 -0.02 -13.77
C ASN A 60 -8.41 -0.56 -12.42
N LEU A 61 -8.08 0.34 -11.50
CA LEU A 61 -7.67 0.00 -10.14
C LEU A 61 -8.83 -0.46 -9.23
N GLY A 62 -10.04 -0.61 -9.78
CA GLY A 62 -11.26 -0.83 -9.02
C GLY A 62 -11.78 0.46 -8.40
N ASP A 63 -12.89 0.99 -8.93
CA ASP A 63 -13.57 2.19 -8.39
C ASP A 63 -14.63 1.83 -7.33
N GLY A 64 -14.96 0.55 -7.22
CA GLY A 64 -15.91 -0.02 -6.30
C GLY A 64 -15.24 -1.00 -5.34
N ASP A 65 -16.05 -1.77 -4.65
CA ASP A 65 -15.57 -2.76 -3.69
C ASP A 65 -15.22 -4.06 -4.42
N ASP A 66 -14.14 -4.71 -4.00
CA ASP A 66 -13.77 -6.02 -4.50
C ASP A 66 -14.27 -7.10 -3.54
N PRO A 67 -15.05 -8.10 -4.00
CA PRO A 67 -15.56 -9.15 -3.15
C PRO A 67 -14.50 -9.91 -2.35
N GLU A 68 -13.27 -10.08 -2.87
CA GLU A 68 -12.16 -10.71 -2.13
C GLU A 68 -11.59 -9.81 -1.03
N ILE A 69 -11.52 -8.49 -1.28
CA ILE A 69 -11.03 -7.54 -0.28
C ILE A 69 -12.08 -7.33 0.83
N VAL A 70 -13.37 -7.34 0.47
CA VAL A 70 -14.48 -7.32 1.44
C VAL A 70 -14.47 -8.58 2.30
N GLU A 71 -14.12 -9.74 1.74
CA GLU A 71 -13.96 -10.97 2.51
C GLU A 71 -12.84 -10.85 3.55
N GLU A 72 -11.69 -10.26 3.19
CA GLU A 72 -10.60 -9.98 4.14
C GLU A 72 -11.03 -9.01 5.25
N MET A 73 -11.80 -7.97 4.93
CA MET A 73 -12.38 -7.07 5.92
C MET A 73 -13.28 -7.84 6.90
N VAL A 74 -14.19 -8.66 6.38
CA VAL A 74 -15.11 -9.46 7.20
C VAL A 74 -14.34 -10.48 8.05
N HIS A 75 -13.30 -11.13 7.50
CA HIS A 75 -12.43 -12.01 8.26
C HIS A 75 -11.75 -11.25 9.41
N PHE A 76 -11.19 -10.07 9.13
CA PHE A 76 -10.52 -9.24 10.13
C PHE A 76 -11.45 -8.84 11.27
N PHE A 77 -12.70 -8.49 10.99
CA PHE A 77 -13.68 -8.13 12.02
C PHE A 77 -13.90 -9.21 13.09
N TYR A 78 -13.70 -10.49 12.77
CA TYR A 78 -13.84 -11.56 13.75
C TYR A 78 -12.52 -11.98 14.39
N HIS A 79 -11.42 -11.88 13.65
CA HIS A 79 -10.14 -12.45 14.08
C HIS A 79 -9.12 -11.41 14.54
N LEU A 80 -9.32 -10.13 14.20
CA LEU A 80 -8.36 -9.03 14.36
C LEU A 80 -7.01 -9.30 13.66
N GLU A 81 -7.06 -10.21 12.68
CA GLU A 81 -5.94 -10.64 11.86
C GLU A 81 -6.35 -10.76 10.41
N LEU A 82 -5.41 -10.47 9.52
CA LEU A 82 -5.52 -10.78 8.09
C LEU A 82 -5.60 -12.30 7.92
N SER A 83 -6.31 -12.76 6.90
CA SER A 83 -6.43 -14.20 6.65
C SER A 83 -5.07 -14.82 6.30
N PRO A 84 -4.93 -16.16 6.37
CA PRO A 84 -3.74 -16.84 5.85
C PRO A 84 -3.40 -16.49 4.41
N LYS A 85 -4.41 -16.16 3.57
CA LYS A 85 -4.22 -15.70 2.18
C LYS A 85 -3.51 -14.34 2.13
N ALA A 86 -4.01 -13.36 2.89
CA ALA A 86 -3.42 -12.02 2.92
C ALA A 86 -2.07 -11.96 3.66
N ARG A 87 -1.88 -12.81 4.67
CA ARG A 87 -0.58 -13.03 5.30
C ARG A 87 0.33 -13.94 4.48
N GLY A 88 -0.14 -14.46 3.35
CA GLY A 88 0.34 -15.60 2.58
C GLY A 88 1.22 -16.62 3.32
N MET A 89 0.69 -17.09 4.44
CA MET A 89 1.23 -18.21 5.20
C MET A 89 0.89 -19.58 4.56
N TYR A 90 0.63 -19.65 3.26
CA TYR A 90 0.63 -20.93 2.56
C TYR A 90 2.06 -21.45 2.50
N ARG A 91 2.44 -22.26 3.50
CA ARG A 91 3.65 -23.09 3.41
C ARG A 91 3.46 -24.03 2.23
N CYS A 92 4.40 -23.95 1.29
CA CYS A 92 4.51 -24.81 0.13
C CYS A 92 4.32 -26.29 0.54
N ALA A 93 3.29 -26.90 -0.02
CA ALA A 93 3.25 -28.33 -0.25
C ALA A 93 2.74 -28.47 -1.69
N THR A 94 3.62 -28.98 -2.55
CA THR A 94 3.47 -29.21 -4.00
C THR A 94 3.74 -27.99 -4.90
N ASP A 95 4.69 -28.17 -5.82
CA ASP A 95 5.09 -27.26 -6.88
C ASP A 95 3.90 -26.89 -7.79
N GLU A 96 3.32 -25.71 -7.57
CA GLU A 96 2.86 -24.70 -8.55
C GLU A 96 2.12 -23.60 -7.76
N GLU A 97 2.34 -22.32 -8.11
CA GLU A 97 1.83 -21.08 -7.47
C GLU A 97 2.63 -20.53 -6.26
N LEU A 98 3.80 -19.98 -6.57
CA LEU A 98 4.49 -18.96 -5.77
C LEU A 98 3.61 -17.71 -5.56
N SER A 99 2.87 -17.61 -4.45
CA SER A 99 2.26 -16.34 -4.04
C SER A 99 2.08 -16.29 -2.52
N GLY A 100 3.19 -16.35 -1.80
CA GLY A 100 3.22 -16.30 -0.35
C GLY A 100 2.99 -14.91 0.25
N HIS A 101 2.98 -13.81 -0.50
CA HIS A 101 2.60 -12.49 0.01
C HIS A 101 2.39 -11.54 -1.18
N SER A 102 1.31 -10.76 -1.20
CA SER A 102 1.03 -9.81 -2.28
C SER A 102 0.96 -8.37 -1.75
N LEU A 103 1.83 -7.49 -2.26
CA LEU A 103 1.80 -6.06 -1.95
C LEU A 103 0.56 -5.41 -2.58
N ILE A 104 0.12 -5.90 -3.74
CA ILE A 104 -1.11 -5.44 -4.39
C ILE A 104 -2.30 -5.74 -3.48
N LEU A 105 -2.41 -6.96 -2.96
CA LEU A 105 -3.50 -7.34 -2.04
C LEU A 105 -3.51 -6.44 -0.80
N LEU A 106 -2.36 -6.25 -0.15
CA LEU A 106 -2.25 -5.39 1.04
C LEU A 106 -2.63 -3.93 0.73
N ALA A 107 -2.12 -3.35 -0.37
CA ALA A 107 -2.48 -2.00 -0.77
C ALA A 107 -4.00 -1.84 -0.96
N ARG A 108 -4.65 -2.85 -1.55
CA ARG A 108 -6.10 -2.83 -1.80
C ARG A 108 -6.93 -3.00 -0.52
N ILE A 109 -6.49 -3.84 0.42
CA ILE A 109 -7.11 -3.93 1.75
C ILE A 109 -6.99 -2.59 2.48
N TYR A 110 -5.86 -1.90 2.37
CA TYR A 110 -5.68 -0.58 2.97
C TYR A 110 -6.64 0.47 2.38
N VAL A 111 -6.78 0.52 1.05
CA VAL A 111 -7.72 1.41 0.36
C VAL A 111 -9.16 1.18 0.85
N LEU A 112 -9.57 -0.09 0.96
CA LEU A 112 -10.89 -0.44 1.48
C LEU A 112 -11.06 -0.04 2.95
N ALA A 113 -10.03 -0.27 3.77
CA ALA A 113 -10.04 0.12 5.18
C ALA A 113 -10.16 1.64 5.36
N GLU A 114 -9.51 2.44 4.51
CA GLU A 114 -9.64 3.89 4.49
C GLU A 114 -11.04 4.34 4.08
N LYS A 115 -11.60 3.75 3.01
CA LYS A 115 -12.98 4.05 2.55
C LYS A 115 -14.02 3.84 3.65
N TYR A 116 -13.87 2.82 4.48
CA TYR A 116 -14.80 2.49 5.56
C TYR A 116 -14.32 2.91 6.95
N PHE A 117 -13.24 3.69 7.05
CA PHE A 117 -12.72 4.22 8.31
C PHE A 117 -12.43 3.13 9.35
N ILE A 118 -11.75 2.05 8.93
CA ILE A 118 -11.39 0.90 9.76
C ILE A 118 -9.91 1.03 10.17
N GLU A 119 -9.65 1.88 11.15
CA GLU A 119 -8.27 2.22 11.56
C GLU A 119 -7.45 1.02 12.03
N ALA A 120 -8.07 0.07 12.75
CA ALA A 120 -7.39 -1.14 13.20
C ALA A 120 -6.92 -2.02 12.03
N LEU A 121 -7.68 -2.07 10.93
CA LEU A 121 -7.31 -2.81 9.73
C LEU A 121 -6.20 -2.07 8.97
N LYS A 122 -6.28 -0.73 8.85
CA LYS A 122 -5.19 0.09 8.30
C LYS A 122 -3.87 -0.17 9.03
N ALA A 123 -3.87 -0.13 10.35
CA ALA A 123 -2.70 -0.39 11.18
C ALA A 123 -2.14 -1.81 10.97
N LYS A 124 -3.01 -2.83 10.91
CA LYS A 124 -2.58 -4.22 10.65
C LYS A 124 -1.94 -4.40 9.27
N VAL A 125 -2.53 -3.79 8.25
CA VAL A 125 -1.97 -3.80 6.89
C VAL A 125 -0.64 -3.07 6.83
N LEU A 126 -0.52 -1.89 7.47
CA LEU A 126 0.74 -1.15 7.52
C LEU A 126 1.87 -1.97 8.14
N HIS A 127 1.58 -2.69 9.23
CA HIS A 127 2.56 -3.56 9.87
C HIS A 127 3.06 -4.64 8.91
N HIS A 128 2.16 -5.35 8.23
CA HIS A 128 2.52 -6.42 7.30
C HIS A 128 3.20 -5.90 6.04
N PHE A 129 2.71 -4.79 5.48
CA PHE A 129 3.30 -4.13 4.33
C PHE A 129 4.73 -3.64 4.64
N SER A 130 4.93 -3.01 5.80
CA SER A 130 6.26 -2.57 6.25
C SER A 130 7.24 -3.73 6.41
N TYR A 131 6.75 -4.88 6.90
CA TYR A 131 7.56 -6.09 7.01
C TYR A 131 7.97 -6.61 5.62
N MET A 132 7.03 -6.68 4.68
CA MET A 132 7.29 -7.07 3.29
C MET A 132 8.31 -6.16 2.60
N MET A 133 8.22 -4.86 2.86
CA MET A 133 9.14 -3.85 2.32
C MET A 133 10.55 -3.91 2.93
N ARG A 134 10.85 -4.80 3.89
CA ARG A 134 12.23 -5.04 4.37
C ARG A 134 12.99 -6.02 3.48
N CYS A 135 12.28 -6.80 2.68
CA CYS A 135 12.89 -7.72 1.72
C CYS A 135 13.37 -6.94 0.47
N PRO A 136 14.32 -7.52 -0.32
CA PRO A 136 14.70 -6.98 -1.61
C PRO A 136 13.49 -6.74 -2.51
N ILE A 137 13.64 -5.85 -3.50
CA ILE A 137 12.57 -5.33 -4.38
C ILE A 137 11.51 -6.40 -4.69
N HIS A 138 10.32 -6.16 -4.17
CA HIS A 138 9.18 -7.03 -4.41
C HIS A 138 8.69 -6.81 -5.85
N PRO A 139 8.40 -7.88 -6.63
CA PRO A 139 8.02 -7.75 -8.04
C PRO A 139 6.76 -6.90 -8.25
N GLU A 140 5.83 -6.94 -7.29
CA GLU A 140 4.58 -6.18 -7.32
C GLU A 140 4.70 -4.71 -6.86
N LEU A 141 5.91 -4.23 -6.52
CA LEU A 141 6.07 -2.92 -5.88
C LEU A 141 5.54 -1.77 -6.73
N VAL A 142 5.83 -1.78 -8.03
CA VAL A 142 5.40 -0.73 -8.97
C VAL A 142 3.87 -0.62 -8.98
N GLU A 143 3.19 -1.74 -9.16
CA GLU A 143 1.73 -1.80 -9.22
C GLU A 143 1.07 -1.41 -7.89
N ALA A 144 1.62 -1.90 -6.78
CA ALA A 144 1.17 -1.51 -5.44
C ALA A 144 1.32 0.01 -5.21
N CYS A 145 2.42 0.62 -5.65
CA CYS A 145 2.62 2.07 -5.54
C CYS A 145 1.58 2.85 -6.33
N HIS A 146 1.24 2.41 -7.55
CA HIS A 146 0.19 3.03 -8.35
C HIS A 146 -1.17 2.97 -7.65
N ILE A 147 -1.52 1.83 -7.03
CA ILE A 147 -2.75 1.71 -6.23
C ILE A 147 -2.71 2.69 -5.05
N ILE A 148 -1.64 2.70 -4.27
CA ILE A 148 -1.49 3.55 -3.09
C ILE A 148 -1.64 5.03 -3.47
N TYR A 149 -0.87 5.52 -4.45
CA TYR A 149 -0.85 6.94 -4.79
C TYR A 149 -2.09 7.42 -5.55
N LYS A 150 -2.82 6.52 -6.24
CA LYS A 150 -4.07 6.90 -6.92
C LYS A 150 -5.31 6.79 -6.03
N LYS A 151 -5.32 5.92 -5.00
CA LYS A 151 -6.54 5.55 -4.26
C LYS A 151 -6.54 5.90 -2.78
N THR A 152 -5.41 6.25 -2.20
CA THR A 152 -5.33 6.70 -0.80
C THR A 152 -5.11 8.20 -0.72
N VAL A 153 -5.42 8.81 0.41
CA VAL A 153 -4.96 10.17 0.74
C VAL A 153 -4.24 10.10 2.08
N GLU A 154 -3.03 10.63 2.13
CA GLU A 154 -2.25 10.69 3.38
C GLU A 154 -2.08 12.16 3.78
N PRO A 155 -2.85 12.65 4.77
CA PRO A 155 -2.74 14.00 5.28
C PRO A 155 -1.32 14.32 5.79
N ALA A 156 -0.98 15.61 5.79
CA ALA A 156 0.31 16.05 6.31
C ALA A 156 0.47 15.67 7.79
N GLY A 157 1.55 14.95 8.10
CA GLY A 157 1.87 14.51 9.47
C GLY A 157 1.40 13.10 9.83
N GLU A 158 0.61 12.44 8.97
CA GLU A 158 0.20 11.05 9.18
C GLU A 158 1.18 10.06 8.56
N HIS A 159 1.35 8.90 9.20
CA HIS A 159 2.22 7.83 8.73
C HIS A 159 1.39 6.66 8.17
N GLY A 160 1.11 6.71 6.88
CA GLY A 160 0.41 5.66 6.14
C GLY A 160 1.31 4.92 5.15
N LEU A 161 0.69 4.37 4.10
CA LEU A 161 1.39 3.59 3.09
C LEU A 161 2.31 4.46 2.22
N ARG A 162 1.95 5.73 1.95
CA ARG A 162 2.77 6.61 1.11
C ARG A 162 4.10 6.90 1.80
N THR A 163 4.06 7.23 3.08
CA THR A 163 5.26 7.42 3.91
C THR A 163 6.07 6.12 4.05
N THR A 164 5.40 4.98 4.27
CA THR A 164 6.07 3.68 4.40
C THR A 164 6.86 3.30 3.15
N VAL A 165 6.26 3.45 1.97
CA VAL A 165 6.92 3.19 0.68
C VAL A 165 8.10 4.15 0.48
N ALA A 166 7.91 5.45 0.74
CA ALA A 166 8.97 6.44 0.58
C ALA A 166 10.19 6.14 1.46
N LYS A 167 9.97 5.79 2.73
CA LYS A 167 11.04 5.37 3.65
C LYS A 167 11.76 4.11 3.22
N ALA A 168 11.02 3.11 2.72
CA ALA A 168 11.61 1.87 2.23
C ALA A 168 12.51 2.13 1.02
N LEU A 169 12.04 2.92 0.04
CA LEU A 169 12.83 3.30 -1.13
C LEU A 169 14.03 4.18 -0.78
N ALA A 170 13.89 5.12 0.16
CA ALA A 170 14.99 5.97 0.63
C ALA A 170 16.08 5.16 1.35
N ARG A 171 15.69 4.14 2.12
CA ARG A 171 16.64 3.22 2.75
C ARG A 171 17.44 2.45 1.69
N ASP A 172 16.73 1.92 0.70
CA ASP A 172 17.33 1.09 -0.36
C ASP A 172 18.10 1.96 -1.39
N TRP A 173 17.88 3.28 -1.42
CA TRP A 173 18.63 4.23 -2.25
C TRP A 173 20.15 4.18 -2.01
N SER A 174 20.55 4.05 -0.74
CA SER A 174 21.97 4.01 -0.36
C SER A 174 22.70 2.75 -0.84
N THR A 175 21.97 1.65 -0.99
CA THR A 175 22.45 0.33 -1.42
C THR A 175 22.21 0.06 -2.90
N SER A 176 21.24 0.74 -3.52
CA SER A 176 20.84 0.57 -4.91
C SER A 176 21.68 1.45 -5.85
N LYS A 177 22.93 1.03 -6.09
CA LYS A 177 23.57 1.37 -7.37
C LYS A 177 22.90 0.50 -8.45
N LYS A 178 21.95 1.08 -9.20
CA LYS A 178 21.44 0.60 -10.51
C LYS A 178 20.31 -0.45 -10.49
N SER A 179 19.12 -0.10 -10.02
CA SER A 179 17.89 -0.74 -10.49
C SER A 179 17.11 0.28 -11.34
N GLY A 180 17.06 0.06 -12.66
CA GLY A 180 16.32 0.94 -13.58
C GLY A 180 14.80 0.93 -13.36
N GLU A 181 14.29 0.00 -12.55
CA GLU A 181 12.87 -0.06 -12.18
C GLU A 181 12.49 1.00 -11.14
N HIS A 182 13.39 1.34 -10.21
CA HIS A 182 13.15 2.47 -9.29
C HIS A 182 13.09 3.79 -10.04
N ASP A 183 14.03 4.01 -10.96
CA ASP A 183 14.08 5.27 -11.73
C ASP A 183 12.80 5.47 -12.53
N LYS A 184 12.28 4.42 -13.17
CA LYS A 184 10.99 4.45 -13.89
C LYS A 184 9.82 4.74 -12.93
N LEU A 185 9.75 4.04 -11.80
CA LEU A 185 8.69 4.25 -10.81
C LEU A 185 8.67 5.69 -10.27
N LEU A 186 9.84 6.25 -9.96
CA LEU A 186 9.97 7.62 -9.48
C LEU A 186 9.62 8.65 -10.55
N GLN A 187 9.91 8.36 -11.83
CA GLN A 187 9.46 9.19 -12.96
C GLN A 187 7.95 9.14 -13.16
N GLU A 188 7.33 7.96 -13.02
CA GLU A 188 5.89 7.76 -13.18
C GLU A 188 5.06 8.37 -12.04
N ILE A 189 5.61 8.41 -10.81
CA ILE A 189 4.93 8.94 -9.64
C ILE A 189 5.76 10.08 -9.02
N PRO A 190 5.66 11.33 -9.53
CA PRO A 190 6.45 12.46 -9.04
C PRO A 190 6.26 12.76 -7.54
N GLU A 191 5.04 12.55 -7.02
CA GLU A 191 4.78 12.73 -5.58
C GLU A 191 5.61 11.75 -4.72
N LEU A 192 5.76 10.50 -5.19
CA LEU A 192 6.59 9.51 -4.52
C LEU A 192 8.06 9.94 -4.58
N ALA A 193 8.54 10.39 -5.74
CA ALA A 193 9.92 10.88 -5.88
C ALA A 193 10.23 12.02 -4.90
N PHE A 194 9.34 12.99 -4.80
CA PHE A 194 9.50 14.09 -3.86
C PHE A 194 9.51 13.63 -2.39
N ARG A 195 8.65 12.68 -2.03
CA ARG A 195 8.62 12.10 -0.68
C ARG A 195 9.89 11.31 -0.38
N VAL A 196 10.39 10.51 -1.32
CA VAL A 196 11.66 9.78 -1.17
C VAL A 196 12.81 10.76 -0.91
N LEU A 197 12.91 11.83 -1.71
CA LEU A 197 13.96 12.85 -1.53
C LEU A 197 13.92 13.51 -0.15
N LYS A 198 12.73 13.72 0.44
CA LYS A 198 12.58 14.26 1.79
C LYS A 198 13.00 13.29 2.90
N GLU A 199 12.91 11.99 2.63
CA GLU A 199 13.29 10.93 3.59
C GLU A 199 14.77 10.56 3.48
N LEU A 200 15.46 10.98 2.42
CA LEU A 200 16.91 10.82 2.33
C LEU A 200 17.57 11.61 3.45
N PRO A 201 18.61 11.06 4.10
CA PRO A 201 19.39 11.84 5.04
C PRO A 201 19.91 13.08 4.30
N ASP A 202 19.78 14.25 4.93
CA ASP A 202 20.53 15.42 4.49
C ASP A 202 21.96 14.95 4.30
N SER A 203 22.48 15.12 3.08
CA SER A 203 23.89 14.89 2.83
C SER A 203 24.61 15.57 3.98
N PRO A 204 25.51 14.90 4.73
CA PRO A 204 26.32 15.66 5.65
C PRO A 204 27.05 16.65 4.76
N CYS A 205 26.63 17.91 4.80
CA CYS A 205 27.51 19.02 4.62
C CYS A 205 28.60 18.78 5.66
N ARG A 206 29.58 17.95 5.29
CA ARG A 206 30.85 17.86 5.97
C ARG A 206 31.28 19.31 6.03
N HIS A 207 31.42 19.81 7.25
CA HIS A 207 32.04 21.09 7.53
C HIS A 207 33.20 21.30 6.55
N GLY A 208 33.02 22.21 5.58
CA GLY A 208 34.09 22.87 4.86
C GLY A 208 34.91 22.12 3.81
N TYR A 209 34.44 21.10 3.10
CA TYR A 209 35.17 20.61 1.92
C TYR A 209 34.29 20.37 0.68
N CYS A 210 34.31 21.34 -0.23
CA CYS A 210 33.95 21.14 -1.62
C CYS A 210 34.97 20.19 -2.27
N PHE A 211 34.56 18.99 -2.66
CA PHE A 211 35.29 18.26 -3.70
C PHE A 211 34.88 18.84 -5.04
N GLY A 212 35.66 19.83 -5.49
CA GLY A 212 35.81 20.07 -6.91
C GLY A 212 36.59 18.92 -7.54
N GLU A 213 36.32 18.71 -8.83
CA GLU A 213 37.04 17.86 -9.78
C GLU A 213 36.66 16.36 -9.79
N GLY A 214 36.35 15.74 -10.93
CA GLY A 214 36.47 16.24 -12.29
C GLY A 214 35.72 15.39 -13.31
N HIS A 215 35.23 16.06 -14.32
CA HIS A 215 35.11 15.57 -15.70
C HIS A 215 34.74 16.79 -16.53
N VAL A 216 35.74 17.40 -17.19
CA VAL A 216 35.73 17.91 -18.57
C VAL A 216 37.16 18.43 -18.84
N ALA A 217 38.04 17.56 -19.36
CA ALA A 217 39.23 18.04 -20.05
C ALA A 217 38.78 18.49 -21.45
N VAL A 218 38.63 19.80 -21.64
CA VAL A 218 38.53 20.40 -22.97
C VAL A 218 39.78 21.22 -23.20
N LEU A 219 40.51 20.79 -24.23
CA LEU A 219 41.69 21.40 -24.83
C LEU A 219 41.54 22.92 -25.02
N ARG A 220 42.50 23.69 -24.54
CA ARG A 220 42.89 24.97 -25.16
C ARG A 220 44.38 25.27 -24.96
N THR A 221 45.09 25.02 -26.05
CA THR A 221 46.34 25.60 -26.58
C THR A 221 47.04 26.73 -25.82
N ALA A 222 48.37 26.61 -25.81
CA ALA A 222 49.42 27.50 -25.32
C ALA A 222 49.40 28.96 -25.81
N ALA A 223 49.97 29.84 -24.99
CA ALA A 223 50.85 30.94 -25.41
C ALA A 223 51.82 31.30 -24.27
N PRO A 224 53.13 31.49 -24.52
CA PRO A 224 54.08 31.97 -23.51
C PRO A 224 54.15 33.51 -23.53
N GLY A 225 54.18 34.15 -22.36
CA GLY A 225 54.40 35.58 -22.17
C GLY A 225 55.71 35.85 -21.40
N PRO A 226 56.36 37.01 -21.62
CA PRO A 226 57.82 37.09 -21.66
C PRO A 226 58.48 37.35 -20.31
N SER A 227 59.72 36.88 -20.23
CA SER A 227 60.75 37.26 -19.27
C SER A 227 61.09 38.74 -19.35
N TRP A 228 61.05 39.41 -18.20
CA TRP A 228 61.90 40.56 -17.86
C TRP A 228 62.36 40.40 -16.42
#